data_AF-A0A6P7GYZ4-F1
#
_entry.id   AF-A0A6P7GYZ4-F1
#
_cell.length_a   1.000
_cell.length_b   1.000
_cell.length_c   1.000
_cell.angle_alpha   90.00
_cell.angle_beta   90.00
_cell.angle_gamma   90.00
#
_symmetry.space_group_name_H-M   'P 1'
#
loop_
_entity.id
_entity.type
_entity.pdbx_description
1 polymer ?
#
loop_
_entity_poly.entity_id
_entity_poly.type
_entity_poly.pdbx_seq_one_letter_code
_entity_poly.pdbx_strand_id
1 'polypeptide(L)'
;RTYQNIFLGKVFDLLNNKAKLRILEDGKQQVQVVGLEEKVVNNVQEVLGFIQKGNQARTSGQTFANNNSSRSHAVFQIYLRSNNNMSKIHGKFSLIDLAGNERGADTSSANRQTRMEGAEINKSLLALKECIRALGRKGAHLPFRVSKLTQVGKCHFVKS
;
A
#
# COMPACT_ATOMS: atom_id res chain seq x y z
N ARG A 1 -2.60 -8.26 -11.71
CA ARG A 1 -2.62 -6.87 -11.16
C ARG A 1 -3.27 -6.93 -9.81
N THR A 2 -2.90 -6.02 -8.91
CA THR A 2 -3.40 -5.99 -7.53
C THR A 2 -3.66 -4.55 -7.12
N TYR A 3 -4.63 -4.32 -6.22
CA TYR A 3 -4.90 -3.00 -5.67
C TYR A 3 -5.14 -3.11 -4.16
N GLN A 4 -4.26 -2.53 -3.34
CA GLN A 4 -4.36 -2.54 -1.89
C GLN A 4 -4.64 -1.17 -1.32
N ASN A 5 -5.32 -1.16 -0.17
CA ASN A 5 -5.44 0.00 0.71
C ASN A 5 -4.75 -0.28 2.04
N ILE A 6 -3.95 0.66 2.51
CA ILE A 6 -3.28 0.62 3.81
C ILE A 6 -3.90 1.69 4.69
N PHE A 7 -4.60 1.27 5.73
CA PHE A 7 -5.35 2.14 6.64
C PHE A 7 -5.19 1.66 8.08
N LEU A 8 -4.79 2.56 8.98
CA LEU A 8 -4.56 2.26 10.41
C LEU A 8 -3.67 1.02 10.65
N GLY A 9 -2.55 0.93 9.93
CA GLY A 9 -1.61 -0.19 10.05
C GLY A 9 -2.15 -1.54 9.57
N LYS A 10 -3.30 -1.56 8.89
CA LYS A 10 -3.90 -2.76 8.28
C LYS A 10 -3.88 -2.63 6.77
N VAL A 11 -3.87 -3.77 6.07
CA VAL A 11 -3.87 -3.83 4.60
C VAL A 11 -5.13 -4.55 4.14
N PHE A 12 -5.75 -4.03 3.09
CA PHE A 12 -7.01 -4.52 2.54
C PHE A 12 -6.92 -4.65 1.02
N ASP A 13 -7.57 -5.66 0.44
CA ASP A 13 -7.69 -5.85 -1.00
C ASP A 13 -8.87 -5.03 -1.57
N LEU A 14 -8.59 -4.02 -2.38
CA LEU A 14 -9.62 -3.17 -2.99
C LEU A 14 -10.33 -3.84 -4.18
N LEU A 15 -9.79 -4.93 -4.73
CA LEU A 15 -10.41 -5.66 -5.83
C LEU A 15 -11.26 -6.86 -5.35
N ASN A 16 -11.06 -7.26 -4.09
CA ASN A 16 -11.73 -8.38 -3.44
C ASN A 16 -12.45 -7.94 -2.15
N ASN A 17 -13.53 -7.16 -2.29
CA ASN A 17 -14.45 -6.80 -1.20
C ASN A 17 -13.80 -6.26 0.09
N LYS A 18 -12.66 -5.55 -0.01
CA LYS A 18 -11.88 -5.08 1.15
C LYS A 18 -11.45 -6.21 2.10
N ALA A 19 -11.18 -7.41 1.56
CA ALA A 19 -10.67 -8.50 2.35
C ALA A 19 -9.40 -8.07 3.10
N LYS A 20 -9.35 -8.34 4.41
CA LYS A 20 -8.19 -7.99 5.23
C LYS A 20 -7.02 -8.91 4.91
N LEU A 21 -5.89 -8.33 4.57
CA LEU A 21 -4.68 -9.03 4.16
C LEU A 21 -3.68 -9.16 5.31
N ARG A 22 -2.88 -10.22 5.26
CA ARG A 22 -1.76 -10.45 6.19
C ARG A 22 -0.45 -10.26 5.46
N ILE A 23 0.52 -9.63 6.12
CA ILE A 23 1.87 -9.47 5.60
C ILE A 23 2.78 -10.40 6.39
N LEU A 24 3.37 -11.36 5.69
CA LEU A 24 4.33 -12.31 6.23
C LEU A 24 5.69 -12.10 5.55
N GLU A 25 6.75 -12.56 6.20
CA GLU A 25 8.10 -12.57 5.66
C GLU A 25 8.61 -14.01 5.72
N ASP A 26 9.11 -14.53 4.61
CA ASP A 26 9.62 -15.89 4.54
C ASP A 26 11.07 -16.01 5.08
N GLY A 27 11.60 -17.22 5.13
CA GLY A 27 12.98 -17.48 5.57
C GLY A 27 14.06 -16.86 4.67
N LYS A 28 13.70 -16.37 3.48
CA LYS A 28 14.57 -15.65 2.55
C LYS A 28 14.40 -14.13 2.65
N GLN A 29 13.73 -13.65 3.70
CA GLN A 29 13.43 -12.24 3.92
C GLN A 29 12.55 -11.59 2.83
N GLN A 30 11.84 -12.39 2.04
CA GLN A 30 10.88 -11.91 1.06
C GLN A 30 9.54 -11.66 1.73
N VAL A 31 9.01 -10.45 1.54
CA VAL A 31 7.69 -10.08 2.06
C VAL A 31 6.61 -10.58 1.11
N GLN A 32 5.64 -11.29 1.66
CA GLN A 32 4.47 -11.78 0.95
C GLN A 32 3.18 -11.23 1.57
N VAL A 33 2.26 -10.81 0.71
CA VAL A 33 0.93 -10.36 1.11
C VAL A 33 -0.05 -11.52 0.92
N VAL A 34 -0.34 -12.23 2.01
CA VAL A 34 -1.16 -13.44 1.99
C VAL A 34 -2.64 -13.09 1.82
N GLY A 35 -3.29 -13.77 0.88
CA GLY A 35 -4.69 -13.58 0.52
C GLY A 35 -4.93 -12.48 -0.50
N LEU A 36 -3.88 -11.85 -1.04
CA LEU A 36 -3.99 -10.82 -2.07
C LEU A 36 -4.40 -11.46 -3.40
N GLU A 37 -5.48 -10.98 -4.00
CA GLU A 37 -5.97 -11.52 -5.25
C GLU A 37 -5.35 -10.81 -6.46
N GLU A 38 -4.84 -11.62 -7.40
CA GLU A 38 -4.32 -11.11 -8.66
C GLU A 38 -5.35 -11.23 -9.78
N LYS A 39 -5.71 -10.10 -10.40
CA LYS A 39 -6.57 -10.09 -11.58
C LYS A 39 -5.75 -10.05 -12.88
N VAL A 40 -6.00 -11.03 -13.76
CA VAL A 40 -5.49 -11.05 -15.14
C VAL A 40 -6.36 -10.10 -15.97
N VAL A 41 -5.71 -9.38 -16.88
CA VAL A 41 -6.33 -8.38 -17.75
C VAL A 41 -5.61 -8.33 -19.09
N ASN A 42 -6.34 -8.10 -20.16
CA ASN A 42 -5.81 -8.26 -21.52
C ASN A 42 -5.70 -6.94 -22.31
N ASN A 43 -6.26 -5.86 -21.79
CA ASN A 43 -6.26 -4.55 -22.44
C ASN A 43 -6.25 -3.41 -21.40
N VAL A 44 -6.04 -2.20 -21.90
CA VAL A 44 -5.99 -0.98 -21.08
C VAL A 44 -7.34 -0.67 -20.42
N GLN A 45 -8.46 -0.96 -21.09
CA GLN A 45 -9.79 -0.66 -20.56
C GLN A 45 -10.10 -1.45 -19.30
N GLU A 46 -9.72 -2.73 -19.25
CA GLU A 46 -9.84 -3.55 -18.05
C GLU A 46 -8.98 -3.00 -16.89
N VAL A 47 -7.75 -2.53 -17.18
CA VAL A 47 -6.91 -1.88 -16.15
C VAL A 47 -7.62 -0.67 -15.56
N LEU A 48 -8.14 0.21 -16.41
CA LEU A 48 -8.86 1.42 -15.98
C LEU A 48 -10.12 1.06 -15.18
N GLY A 49 -10.86 0.03 -15.60
CA GLY A 49 -12.01 -0.49 -14.87
C GLY A 49 -11.66 -0.97 -13.45
N PHE A 50 -10.55 -1.69 -13.29
CA PHE A 50 -10.08 -2.10 -11.95
C PHE A 50 -9.62 -0.93 -11.08
N ILE A 51 -9.00 0.10 -11.67
CA ILE A 51 -8.65 1.33 -10.96
C ILE A 51 -9.91 2.03 -10.46
N GLN A 52 -10.92 2.20 -11.33
CA GLN A 52 -12.19 2.81 -10.96
C GLN A 52 -12.91 2.02 -9.85
N LYS A 53 -13.00 0.69 -9.99
CA LYS A 53 -13.57 -0.20 -8.98
C LYS A 53 -12.85 -0.08 -7.64
N GLY A 54 -11.52 -0.10 -7.64
CA GLY A 54 -10.73 0.02 -6.42
C GLY A 54 -10.86 1.39 -5.76
N ASN A 55 -10.93 2.47 -6.56
CA ASN A 55 -11.17 3.82 -6.06
C ASN A 55 -12.57 3.95 -5.42
N GLN A 56 -13.60 3.40 -6.06
CA GLN A 56 -14.94 3.33 -5.46
C GLN A 56 -14.91 2.59 -4.14
N ALA A 57 -14.28 1.40 -4.10
CA ALA A 57 -14.16 0.64 -2.88
C ALA A 57 -13.43 1.46 -1.80
N ARG A 58 -12.30 2.11 -2.11
CA ARG A 58 -11.57 2.97 -1.17
C ARG A 58 -12.48 4.06 -0.57
N THR A 59 -13.35 4.65 -1.38
CA THR A 59 -14.31 5.69 -0.99
C THR A 59 -15.50 5.15 -0.17
N SER A 60 -16.08 3.99 -0.49
CA SER A 60 -17.29 3.46 0.17
C SER A 60 -17.12 3.03 1.65
N GLY A 61 -15.97 3.31 2.28
CA GLY A 61 -15.80 3.19 3.75
C GLY A 61 -16.31 4.41 4.53
N GLN A 62 -16.97 5.35 3.85
CA GLN A 62 -17.48 6.61 4.38
C GLN A 62 -18.59 6.39 5.42
N THR A 63 -18.29 6.65 6.69
CA THR A 63 -19.28 7.27 7.58
C THR A 63 -19.28 8.78 7.31
N PHE A 64 -20.43 9.43 7.44
CA PHE A 64 -20.76 10.83 7.07
C PHE A 64 -19.76 11.94 7.48
N ALA A 65 -18.69 11.65 8.23
CA ALA A 65 -17.78 12.64 8.79
C ALA A 65 -16.36 12.70 8.19
N ASN A 66 -15.89 11.72 7.40
CA ASN A 66 -14.48 11.71 6.95
C ASN A 66 -14.32 11.31 5.47
N ASN A 67 -13.66 12.17 4.69
CA ASN A 67 -13.16 11.82 3.37
C ASN A 67 -11.93 10.90 3.50
N ASN A 68 -12.15 9.60 3.69
CA ASN A 68 -11.11 8.64 4.10
C ASN A 68 -10.07 8.32 3.00
N SER A 69 -10.26 8.80 1.77
CA SER A 69 -9.30 8.63 0.67
C SER A 69 -8.00 9.38 0.95
N SER A 70 -8.05 10.58 1.56
CA SER A 70 -6.85 11.33 1.96
C SER A 70 -6.12 10.72 3.16
N ARG A 71 -6.77 9.81 3.90
CA ARG A 71 -6.27 9.23 5.17
C ARG A 71 -5.80 7.79 5.06
N SER A 72 -5.69 7.27 3.84
CA SER A 72 -5.23 5.90 3.57
C SER A 72 -4.26 5.89 2.39
N HIS A 73 -3.30 4.98 2.41
CA HIS A 73 -2.34 4.81 1.30
C HIS A 73 -2.86 3.74 0.33
N ALA A 74 -2.86 4.05 -0.95
CA ALA A 74 -3.24 3.14 -2.02
C ALA A 74 -1.99 2.61 -2.72
N VAL A 75 -1.95 1.30 -2.99
CA VAL A 75 -0.87 0.65 -3.75
C VAL A 75 -1.50 -0.15 -4.89
N PHE A 76 -1.28 0.29 -6.12
CA PHE A 76 -1.71 -0.41 -7.32
C PHE A 76 -0.50 -1.01 -8.03
N GLN A 77 -0.54 -2.31 -8.35
CA GLN A 77 0.60 -3.02 -8.94
C GLN A 77 0.23 -3.73 -10.23
N ILE A 78 1.10 -3.55 -11.22
CA ILE A 78 1.07 -4.26 -12.49
C ILE A 78 2.27 -5.20 -12.54
N TYR A 79 2.01 -6.48 -12.74
CA TYR A 79 3.04 -7.50 -12.92
C TYR A 79 3.09 -7.90 -14.38
N LEU A 80 4.28 -7.88 -14.96
CA LEU A 80 4.57 -8.39 -16.29
C LEU A 80 5.06 -9.82 -16.15
N ARG A 81 4.40 -10.75 -16.84
CA ARG A 81 4.72 -12.18 -16.88
C ARG A 81 4.75 -12.64 -18.33
N SER A 82 5.58 -13.65 -18.62
CA SER A 82 5.65 -14.25 -19.95
C SER A 82 4.58 -15.32 -20.08
N ASN A 83 3.81 -15.35 -21.18
CA ASN A 83 2.70 -16.30 -21.40
C ASN A 83 3.10 -17.77 -21.15
N ASN A 84 4.35 -18.13 -21.41
CA ASN A 84 4.86 -19.49 -21.27
C ASN A 84 5.19 -19.86 -19.81
N ASN A 85 5.21 -18.89 -18.88
CA ASN A 85 5.47 -19.12 -17.47
C ASN A 85 4.84 -18.04 -16.57
N MET A 86 3.62 -18.28 -16.09
CA MET A 86 2.92 -17.36 -15.16
C MET A 86 3.53 -17.29 -13.76
N SER A 87 4.38 -18.24 -13.37
CA SER A 87 5.03 -18.19 -12.07
C SER A 87 6.14 -17.13 -12.02
N LYS A 88 6.75 -16.80 -13.16
CA LYS A 88 7.89 -15.88 -13.24
C LYS A 88 7.43 -14.45 -13.51
N ILE A 89 7.71 -13.56 -12.55
CA ILE A 89 7.52 -12.11 -12.70
C ILE A 89 8.74 -11.54 -13.41
N HIS A 90 8.56 -11.01 -14.62
CA HIS A 90 9.60 -10.35 -15.40
C HIS A 90 9.73 -8.86 -15.08
N GLY A 91 8.63 -8.24 -14.65
CA GLY A 91 8.61 -6.83 -14.29
C GLY A 91 7.48 -6.56 -13.31
N LYS A 92 7.68 -5.53 -12.50
CA LYS A 92 6.68 -5.05 -11.55
C LYS A 92 6.68 -3.53 -11.59
N PHE A 93 5.55 -2.96 -11.98
CA PHE A 93 5.28 -1.54 -11.90
C PHE A 93 4.34 -1.30 -10.73
N SER A 94 4.57 -0.26 -9.93
CA SER A 94 3.73 0.05 -8.78
C SER A 94 3.47 1.55 -8.71
N LEU A 95 2.19 1.90 -8.67
CA LEU A 95 1.70 3.23 -8.41
C LEU A 95 1.29 3.29 -6.94
N ILE A 96 1.87 4.24 -6.20
CA ILE A 96 1.60 4.41 -4.79
C ILE A 96 1.01 5.82 -4.61
N ASP A 97 -0.21 5.88 -4.12
CA ASP A 97 -0.88 7.11 -3.73
C ASP A 97 -0.85 7.21 -2.21
N LEU A 98 -0.16 8.23 -1.69
CA LEU A 98 0.11 8.38 -0.27
C LEU A 98 -0.93 9.27 0.39
N ALA A 99 -1.32 8.92 1.62
CA ALA A 99 -2.15 9.76 2.46
C ALA A 99 -1.49 11.12 2.72
N GLY A 100 -2.33 12.14 2.95
CA GLY A 100 -1.92 13.51 3.24
C GLY A 100 -1.13 13.61 4.55
N ASN A 101 -0.10 14.46 4.56
CA ASN A 101 0.75 14.73 5.72
C ASN A 101 0.29 15.99 6.48
N GLU A 102 -1.02 16.31 6.48
CA GLU A 102 -1.51 17.49 7.19
C GLU A 102 -1.12 17.41 8.67
N ARG A 103 -0.39 18.45 9.13
CA ARG A 103 0.12 18.53 10.50
C ARG A 103 -1.06 18.53 11.45
N GLY A 104 -1.01 17.70 12.49
CA GLY A 104 -2.00 17.64 13.57
C GLY A 104 -2.16 18.92 14.40
N ALA A 105 -1.67 20.07 13.93
CA ALA A 105 -1.83 21.38 14.58
C ALA A 105 -3.28 21.91 14.49
N ASP A 106 -4.10 21.44 13.55
CA ASP A 106 -5.52 21.86 13.42
C ASP A 106 -6.48 21.07 14.33
N THR A 107 -5.98 20.36 15.36
CA THR A 107 -6.74 19.31 16.06
C THR A 107 -7.27 19.67 17.45
N SER A 108 -7.40 20.94 17.78
CA SER A 108 -8.06 21.36 19.04
C SER A 108 -9.50 20.81 19.18
N SER A 109 -10.13 20.35 18.09
CA SER A 109 -11.45 19.72 18.05
C SER A 109 -11.46 18.26 17.53
N ALA A 110 -10.31 17.62 17.30
CA ALA A 110 -10.30 16.29 16.66
C ALA A 110 -10.63 15.15 17.64
N ASN A 111 -11.58 14.29 17.24
CA ASN A 111 -11.92 13.10 17.99
C ASN A 111 -10.74 12.09 18.07
N ARG A 112 -10.82 11.15 19.02
CA ARG A 112 -9.78 10.12 19.26
C ARG A 112 -9.43 9.35 17.98
N GLN A 113 -10.42 9.04 17.15
CA GLN A 113 -10.26 8.30 15.90
C GLN A 113 -9.38 9.07 14.89
N THR A 114 -9.67 10.35 14.67
CA THR A 114 -8.91 11.23 13.77
C THR A 114 -7.46 11.38 14.22
N ARG A 115 -7.21 11.46 15.54
CA ARG A 115 -5.85 11.51 16.09
C ARG A 115 -5.07 10.22 15.84
N MET A 116 -5.71 9.05 15.97
CA MET A 116 -5.07 7.76 15.67
C MET A 116 -4.75 7.61 14.18
N GLU A 117 -5.65 8.06 13.29
CA GLU A 117 -5.42 8.09 11.85
C GLU A 117 -4.20 8.94 11.49
N GLY A 118 -4.16 10.19 11.96
CA GLY A 118 -3.03 11.10 11.72
C GLY A 118 -1.70 10.54 12.24
N ALA A 119 -1.70 9.92 13.43
CA ALA A 119 -0.49 9.29 13.98
C ALA A 119 0.04 8.14 13.11
N GLU A 120 -0.85 7.26 12.61
CA GLU A 120 -0.44 6.14 11.74
C GLU A 120 -0.02 6.60 10.33
N ILE A 121 -0.64 7.66 9.79
CA ILE A 121 -0.20 8.28 8.53
C ILE A 121 1.21 8.84 8.70
N ASN A 122 1.44 9.66 9.74
CA ASN A 122 2.76 10.26 9.99
C ASN A 122 3.84 9.20 10.22
N LYS A 123 3.53 8.14 10.97
CA LYS A 123 4.43 7.01 11.21
C LYS A 123 4.82 6.31 9.91
N SER A 124 3.86 6.03 9.03
CA SER A 124 4.12 5.35 7.76
C SER A 124 4.90 6.21 6.77
N LEU A 125 4.59 7.52 6.68
CA LEU A 125 5.34 8.47 5.84
C LEU A 125 6.77 8.68 6.35
N LEU A 126 6.97 8.80 7.67
CA LEU A 126 8.30 8.90 8.27
C LEU A 126 9.13 7.64 7.98
N ALA A 127 8.54 6.45 8.17
CA ALA A 127 9.20 5.19 7.86
C ALA A 127 9.64 5.12 6.39
N LEU A 128 8.79 5.57 5.46
CA LEU A 128 9.11 5.62 4.03
C LEU A 128 10.26 6.59 3.75
N LYS A 129 10.22 7.80 4.32
CA LYS A 129 11.29 8.79 4.19
C LYS A 129 12.63 8.24 4.69
N GLU A 130 12.62 7.56 5.83
CA GLU A 130 13.82 6.92 6.39
C GLU A 130 14.34 5.78 5.52
N CYS A 131 13.46 4.95 4.95
CA CYS A 131 13.86 3.93 3.97
C CYS A 131 14.55 4.56 2.75
N ILE A 132 13.97 5.61 2.17
CA ILE A 132 14.54 6.32 1.01
C ILE A 132 15.90 6.93 1.36
N ARG A 133 16.01 7.59 2.52
CA ARG A 133 17.28 8.16 3.01
C ARG A 133 18.36 7.10 3.19
N ALA A 134 18.00 5.95 3.74
CA ALA A 134 18.93 4.86 3.99
C ALA A 134 19.39 4.17 2.69
N LEU A 135 18.55 4.12 1.63
CA LEU A 135 18.96 3.59 0.33
C LEU A 135 20.09 4.39 -0.33
N GLY A 136 20.20 5.69 -0.03
CA GLY A 136 21.32 6.53 -0.48
C GLY A 136 22.64 6.24 0.23
N ARG A 137 22.65 5.43 1.30
CA ARG A 137 23.83 5.13 2.12
C ARG A 137 24.15 3.64 2.03
N LYS A 138 25.30 3.27 1.44
CA LYS A 138 25.74 1.87 1.38
C LYS A 138 25.90 1.30 2.81
N GLY A 139 25.30 0.14 3.07
CA GLY A 139 25.46 -0.60 4.33
C GLY A 139 24.53 -0.18 5.48
N ALA A 140 23.61 0.78 5.28
CA ALA A 140 22.65 1.15 6.32
C ALA A 140 21.54 0.09 6.48
N HIS A 141 21.16 -0.20 7.73
CA HIS A 141 19.98 -1.03 8.01
C HIS A 141 18.71 -0.35 7.49
N LEU A 142 17.94 -1.04 6.64
CA LEU A 142 16.71 -0.50 6.04
C LEU A 142 15.51 -0.80 6.95
N PRO A 143 14.81 0.22 7.49
CA PRO A 143 13.77 0.05 8.50
C PRO A 143 12.41 -0.39 7.91
N PHE A 144 12.39 -1.38 7.02
CA PHE A 144 11.16 -1.80 6.32
C PHE A 144 10.06 -2.30 7.26
N ARG A 145 10.39 -2.72 8.48
CA ARG A 145 9.44 -3.27 9.45
C ARG A 145 8.65 -2.21 10.24
N VAL A 146 9.00 -0.93 10.12
CA VAL A 146 8.41 0.17 10.92
C VAL A 146 6.95 0.45 10.57
N SER A 147 6.54 0.21 9.32
CA SER A 147 5.15 0.40 8.88
C SER A 147 4.70 -0.68 7.89
N LYS A 148 3.40 -0.91 7.76
CA LYS A 148 2.89 -1.82 6.72
C LYS A 148 3.17 -1.31 5.31
N LEU A 149 3.18 0.01 5.12
CA LEU A 149 3.55 0.65 3.85
C LEU A 149 4.97 0.26 3.45
N THR A 150 5.94 0.39 4.35
CA THR A 150 7.34 0.03 4.08
C THR A 150 7.56 -1.48 3.99
N GLN A 151 6.73 -2.30 4.66
CA GLN A 151 6.79 -3.76 4.48
C GLN A 151 6.31 -4.18 3.09
N VAL A 152 5.16 -3.68 2.64
CA VAL A 152 4.68 -3.89 1.25
C VAL A 152 5.68 -3.31 0.25
N GLY A 153 6.22 -2.13 0.58
CA GLY A 153 7.26 -1.41 -0.16
C GLY A 153 8.62 -2.12 -0.25
N LYS A 154 8.94 -3.04 0.67
CA LYS A 154 10.27 -3.67 0.76
C LYS A 154 10.68 -4.31 -0.56
N CYS A 155 9.73 -4.96 -1.23
CA CYS A 155 9.95 -5.62 -2.51
C CYS A 155 10.19 -4.64 -3.67
N HIS A 156 10.01 -3.33 -3.49
CA HIS A 156 10.27 -2.29 -4.48
C HIS A 156 11.66 -1.67 -4.35
N PHE A 157 12.25 -1.74 -3.15
CA PHE A 157 13.50 -1.05 -2.84
C PHE A 157 14.73 -1.96 -2.83
N VAL A 158 14.55 -3.26 -2.60
CA VAL A 158 15.64 -4.23 -2.56
C VAL A 158 15.58 -5.08 -3.82
N LYS A 159 16.65 -5.09 -4.62
CA LYS A 159 16.80 -6.01 -5.76
C LYS A 159 16.80 -7.44 -5.20
N SER A 160 15.86 -8.24 -5.69
CA SER A 160 15.87 -9.71 -5.55
C SER A 160 16.97 -10.32 -6.39
#